data_AF-A0A4W6C1X2-F1
#
_entry.id   AF-A0A4W6C1X2-F1
#
_cell.length_a   1.000
_cell.length_b   1.000
_cell.length_c   1.000
_cell.angle_alpha   90.00
_cell.angle_beta   90.00
_cell.angle_gamma   90.00
#
_symmetry.space_group_name_H-M   'P 1'
#
loop_
_entity.id
_entity.type
_entity.pdbx_description
1 polymer ?
#
loop_
_entity_poly.entity_id
_entity_poly.type
_entity_poly.pdbx_seq_one_letter_code
_entity_poly.pdbx_strand_id
1 'polypeptide(L)'
;MMIVAGDYIVNTFEGTEQYAKPHRLVTHPLYNSSTNNADIMLIKLRAPMVLNKYVSLAPLPRQGTGVVEGQVCRVSGWGYSSLGGGQARFTLRTVTLPIVSTARCNSSESFNGNITVNMICAGYRTGGKDACKVQGTNAIIPSFIKLKQLFRTVSAFR
;
A
#
# COMPACT_ATOMS: atom_id res chain seq x y z
N MET A 1 2.85 -6.34 -18.55
CA MET A 1 2.33 -6.39 -17.16
C MET A 1 1.40 -7.59 -17.02
N MET A 2 1.57 -8.37 -15.96
CA MET A 2 0.69 -9.46 -15.57
C MET A 2 0.21 -9.21 -14.14
N ILE A 3 -1.06 -9.46 -13.85
CA ILE A 3 -1.62 -9.39 -12.51
C ILE A 3 -1.70 -10.81 -11.96
N VAL A 4 -1.15 -11.02 -10.76
CA VAL A 4 -1.16 -12.31 -10.06
C VAL A 4 -1.94 -12.14 -8.76
N ALA A 5 -2.86 -13.06 -8.49
CA ALA A 5 -3.56 -13.16 -7.21
C ALA A 5 -3.37 -14.55 -6.61
N GLY A 6 -3.45 -14.67 -5.29
CA GLY A 6 -3.23 -15.96 -4.60
C GLY A 6 -1.76 -16.37 -4.50
N ASP A 7 -0.83 -15.46 -4.72
CA ASP A 7 0.62 -15.64 -4.58
C ASP A 7 1.04 -15.42 -3.12
N TYR A 8 1.95 -16.25 -2.60
CA TYR A 8 2.58 -16.08 -1.30
C TYR A 8 4.10 -15.96 -1.42
N ILE A 9 4.75 -16.72 -2.30
CA ILE A 9 6.20 -16.64 -2.59
C ILE A 9 6.45 -16.15 -4.02
N VAL A 10 6.89 -14.90 -4.14
CA VAL A 10 7.23 -14.26 -5.42
C VAL A 10 8.23 -15.12 -6.21
N ASN A 11 7.94 -15.27 -7.50
CA ASN A 11 8.71 -16.07 -8.47
C ASN A 11 8.70 -17.59 -8.21
N THR A 12 7.86 -18.07 -7.29
CA THR A 12 7.60 -19.50 -7.10
C THR A 12 6.15 -19.78 -7.48
N PHE A 13 5.88 -20.95 -8.06
CA PHE A 13 4.51 -21.39 -8.34
C PHE A 13 4.09 -22.37 -7.26
N GLU A 14 3.09 -21.99 -6.46
CA GLU A 14 2.57 -22.75 -5.32
C GLU A 14 1.28 -23.50 -5.68
N GLY A 15 0.70 -23.25 -6.86
CA GLY A 15 -0.53 -23.87 -7.34
C GLY A 15 -1.80 -23.13 -6.93
N THR A 16 -1.66 -22.01 -6.23
CA THR A 16 -2.75 -21.17 -5.75
C THR A 16 -2.93 -19.89 -6.58
N GLU A 17 -1.95 -19.61 -7.45
CA GLU A 17 -1.85 -18.40 -8.24
C GLU A 17 -2.84 -18.39 -9.40
N GLN A 18 -3.44 -17.21 -9.61
CA GLN A 18 -4.24 -16.91 -10.79
C GLN A 18 -3.62 -15.76 -11.54
N TYR A 19 -3.43 -15.95 -12.84
CA TYR A 19 -2.81 -14.98 -13.73
C TYR A 19 -3.87 -14.30 -14.59
N ALA A 20 -3.88 -12.96 -14.59
CA ALA A 20 -4.76 -12.18 -15.44
C ALA A 20 -4.00 -11.09 -16.20
N LYS A 21 -4.38 -10.90 -17.46
CA LYS A 21 -3.90 -9.75 -18.26
C LYS A 21 -4.79 -8.54 -17.99
N PRO A 22 -4.21 -7.34 -17.85
CA PRO A 22 -5.01 -6.11 -17.80
C PRO A 22 -5.69 -5.88 -19.16
N HIS A 23 -6.93 -5.43 -19.10
CA HIS A 23 -7.69 -4.92 -20.24
C HIS A 23 -7.59 -3.40 -20.33
N ARG A 24 -7.73 -2.70 -19.20
CA ARG A 24 -7.67 -1.23 -19.14
C ARG A 24 -7.01 -0.79 -17.83
N LEU A 25 -6.18 0.25 -17.94
CA LEU A 25 -5.60 0.98 -16.81
C LEU A 25 -6.26 2.35 -16.77
N VAL A 26 -6.77 2.75 -15.61
CA VAL A 26 -7.46 4.04 -15.41
C VAL A 26 -6.81 4.76 -14.24
N THR A 27 -5.88 5.67 -14.55
CA THR A 27 -5.22 6.52 -13.55
C THR A 27 -6.18 7.57 -13.03
N HIS A 28 -6.04 7.96 -11.76
CA HIS A 28 -6.84 9.04 -11.20
C HIS A 28 -6.59 10.36 -11.97
N PRO A 29 -7.64 11.09 -12.40
CA PRO A 29 -7.47 12.30 -13.23
C PRO A 29 -6.73 13.43 -12.52
N LEU A 30 -6.79 13.48 -11.19
CA LEU A 30 -6.07 14.46 -10.36
C LEU A 30 -4.72 13.97 -9.84
N TYR A 31 -4.19 12.85 -10.36
CA TYR A 31 -2.88 12.36 -9.96
C TYR A 31 -1.79 13.39 -10.26
N ASN A 32 -0.95 13.68 -9.28
CA ASN A 32 0.19 14.58 -9.42
C ASN A 32 1.48 13.82 -9.09
N SER A 33 2.37 13.66 -10.05
CA SER A 33 3.62 12.92 -9.90
C SER A 33 4.65 13.61 -9.00
N SER A 34 4.63 14.94 -8.92
CA SER A 34 5.55 15.71 -8.06
C SER A 34 5.21 15.55 -6.58
N THR A 35 3.93 15.59 -6.23
CA THR A 35 3.47 15.48 -4.83
C THR A 35 3.02 14.07 -4.43
N ASN A 36 2.90 13.18 -5.41
CA ASN A 36 2.21 11.88 -5.28
C ASN A 36 0.80 12.04 -4.70
N ASN A 37 0.11 13.15 -4.99
CA ASN A 37 -1.28 13.36 -4.61
C ASN A 37 -2.22 12.55 -5.50
N ALA A 38 -3.31 12.05 -4.93
CA ALA A 38 -4.28 11.18 -5.61
C ALA A 38 -3.62 9.97 -6.31
N ASP A 39 -2.66 9.35 -5.64
CA ASP A 39 -1.87 8.21 -6.11
C ASP A 39 -2.69 6.89 -6.01
N ILE A 40 -3.67 6.79 -6.90
CA ILE A 40 -4.60 5.65 -7.05
C ILE A 40 -4.87 5.40 -8.54
N MET A 41 -5.06 4.13 -8.90
CA MET A 41 -5.36 3.70 -10.26
C MET A 41 -6.25 2.45 -10.23
N LEU A 42 -7.21 2.36 -11.14
CA LEU A 42 -8.02 1.15 -11.35
C LEU A 42 -7.43 0.30 -12.49
N ILE A 43 -7.47 -1.01 -12.31
CA ILE A 43 -7.06 -1.99 -13.31
C ILE A 43 -8.26 -2.89 -13.62
N LYS A 44 -8.81 -2.78 -14.84
CA LYS A 44 -9.83 -3.71 -15.34
C LYS A 44 -9.13 -4.92 -15.94
N LEU A 45 -9.46 -6.13 -15.48
CA LEU A 45 -8.92 -7.37 -16.02
C LEU A 45 -9.61 -7.79 -17.32
N ARG A 46 -8.92 -8.53 -18.19
CA ARG A 46 -9.51 -9.12 -19.41
C ARG A 46 -10.51 -10.22 -19.12
N ALA A 47 -10.25 -10.98 -18.06
CA ALA A 47 -11.14 -12.02 -17.55
C ALA A 47 -11.20 -11.89 -16.02
N PRO A 48 -12.36 -12.20 -15.40
CA PRO A 48 -12.48 -12.21 -13.96
C PRO A 48 -11.61 -13.31 -13.35
N MET A 49 -11.12 -13.09 -12.13
CA MET A 49 -10.48 -14.13 -11.33
C MET A 49 -11.53 -14.92 -10.56
N VAL A 50 -11.25 -16.19 -10.32
CA VAL A 50 -12.13 -17.09 -9.57
C VAL A 50 -11.91 -16.87 -8.07
N LEU A 51 -12.96 -16.48 -7.36
CA LEU A 51 -12.89 -16.31 -5.92
C LEU A 51 -12.80 -17.66 -5.22
N ASN A 52 -11.89 -17.79 -4.26
CA ASN A 52 -11.66 -19.00 -3.50
C ASN A 52 -10.96 -18.67 -2.16
N LYS A 53 -10.45 -19.68 -1.46
CA LYS A 53 -9.76 -19.50 -0.17
C LYS A 53 -8.47 -18.65 -0.22
N TYR A 54 -7.87 -18.48 -1.40
CA TYR A 54 -6.64 -17.70 -1.63
C TYR A 54 -6.89 -16.38 -2.36
N VAL A 55 -8.01 -16.25 -3.07
CA VAL A 55 -8.39 -15.05 -3.84
C VAL A 55 -9.76 -14.56 -3.38
N SER A 56 -9.78 -13.42 -2.69
CA SER A 56 -11.00 -12.80 -2.17
C SER A 56 -11.02 -11.29 -2.45
N LEU A 57 -12.22 -10.70 -2.39
CA LEU A 57 -12.41 -9.26 -2.57
C LEU A 57 -12.17 -8.53 -1.25
N ALA A 58 -11.45 -7.42 -1.28
CA ALA A 58 -11.34 -6.53 -0.13
C ALA A 58 -12.50 -5.50 -0.13
N PRO A 59 -13.15 -5.27 1.02
CA PRO A 59 -14.22 -4.29 1.12
C PRO A 59 -13.69 -2.86 0.94
N LEU A 60 -14.47 -2.02 0.25
CA LEU A 60 -14.21 -0.58 0.19
C LEU A 60 -14.89 0.10 1.40
N PRO A 61 -14.23 1.06 2.08
CA PRO A 61 -14.88 1.85 3.11
C PRO A 61 -15.94 2.76 2.49
N ARG A 62 -16.90 3.16 3.31
CA ARG A 62 -17.92 4.13 2.89
C ARG A 62 -17.27 5.48 2.63
N GLN A 63 -17.80 6.20 1.64
CA GLN A 63 -17.36 7.57 1.36
C GLN A 63 -17.48 8.44 2.61
N GLY A 64 -16.48 9.28 2.84
CA GLY A 64 -16.42 10.17 4.01
C GLY A 64 -16.07 9.46 5.33
N THR A 65 -15.86 8.14 5.34
CA THR A 65 -15.33 7.45 6.52
C THR A 65 -13.84 7.74 6.62
N GLY A 66 -13.47 8.70 7.48
CA GLY A 66 -12.09 8.97 7.82
C GLY A 66 -11.47 7.84 8.63
N VAL A 67 -10.14 7.83 8.73
CA VAL A 67 -9.41 6.90 9.59
C VAL A 67 -9.16 7.58 10.94
N VAL A 68 -9.37 6.85 12.03
CA VAL A 68 -9.23 7.39 13.39
C VAL A 68 -7.76 7.30 13.82
N GLU A 69 -7.22 8.36 14.42
CA GLU A 69 -5.88 8.33 15.02
C GLU A 69 -5.78 7.21 16.07
N GLY A 70 -4.66 6.49 16.10
CA GLY A 70 -4.44 5.36 16.99
C GLY A 70 -5.09 4.05 16.54
N GLN A 71 -6.00 4.08 15.55
CA GLN A 71 -6.55 2.86 14.98
C GLN A 71 -5.42 2.04 14.37
N VAL A 72 -5.36 0.75 14.70
CA VAL A 72 -4.32 -0.13 14.22
C VAL A 72 -4.69 -0.68 12.85
N CYS A 73 -3.84 -0.44 11.85
CA CYS A 73 -3.98 -0.95 10.50
C CYS A 73 -2.92 -2.02 10.20
N ARG A 74 -3.20 -2.83 9.18
CA ARG A 74 -2.35 -3.96 8.78
C ARG A 74 -1.92 -3.77 7.33
N VAL A 75 -0.61 -3.81 7.08
CA VAL A 75 0.00 -3.59 5.78
C VAL A 75 0.74 -4.85 5.37
N SER A 76 0.46 -5.36 4.17
CA SER A 76 1.11 -6.55 3.63
C SER A 76 1.90 -6.26 2.36
N GLY A 77 2.96 -7.01 2.12
CA GLY A 77 3.75 -6.93 0.90
C GLY A 77 5.03 -7.76 0.92
N TRP A 78 5.70 -7.78 -0.22
CA TRP A 78 6.97 -8.48 -0.49
C TRP A 78 8.17 -7.52 -0.54
N GLY A 79 8.02 -6.34 0.06
CA GLY A 79 9.05 -5.31 0.07
C GLY A 79 10.30 -5.73 0.87
N TYR A 80 11.33 -4.91 0.76
CA TYR A 80 12.57 -5.10 1.51
C TYR A 80 12.35 -5.01 3.02
N SER A 81 13.08 -5.83 3.77
CA SER A 81 13.03 -5.84 5.25
C SER A 81 14.00 -4.86 5.92
N SER A 82 14.85 -4.16 5.16
CA SER A 82 15.85 -3.23 5.68
C SER A 82 16.10 -2.06 4.74
N LEU A 83 16.46 -0.91 5.31
CA LEU A 83 16.78 0.34 4.61
C LEU A 83 18.03 0.23 3.71
N GLY A 84 18.90 -0.74 3.96
CA GLY A 84 20.16 -0.96 3.22
C GLY A 84 20.05 -1.84 1.98
N GLY A 85 18.84 -2.11 1.45
CA GLY A 85 18.69 -2.86 0.21
C GLY A 85 19.12 -4.33 0.30
N GLY A 86 18.75 -5.03 1.38
CA GLY A 86 18.91 -6.49 1.46
C GLY A 86 18.11 -7.23 0.37
N GLN A 87 18.20 -8.55 0.27
CA GLN A 87 17.36 -9.29 -0.69
C GLN A 87 15.86 -9.04 -0.44
N ALA A 88 15.12 -8.75 -1.51
CA ALA A 88 13.66 -8.73 -1.46
C ALA A 88 13.23 -10.11 -0.95
N ARG A 89 12.42 -10.13 0.11
CA ARG A 89 11.95 -11.40 0.66
C ARG A 89 10.91 -11.93 -0.31
N PHE A 90 11.16 -13.12 -0.85
CA PHE A 90 10.24 -13.76 -1.78
C PHE A 90 8.89 -14.05 -1.10
N THR A 91 8.83 -14.24 0.21
CA THR A 91 7.60 -14.55 0.95
C THR A 91 6.81 -13.32 1.41
N LEU A 92 5.48 -13.36 1.32
CA LEU A 92 4.57 -12.30 1.74
C LEU A 92 4.70 -12.06 3.25
N ARG A 93 4.88 -10.79 3.65
CA ARG A 93 4.92 -10.41 5.05
C ARG A 93 3.85 -9.39 5.37
N THR A 94 3.58 -9.27 6.65
CA THR A 94 2.59 -8.32 7.18
C THR A 94 3.18 -7.58 8.37
N VAL A 95 2.88 -6.29 8.46
CA VAL A 95 3.20 -5.43 9.60
C VAL A 95 1.93 -4.74 10.08
N THR A 96 1.87 -4.49 11.38
CA THR A 96 0.74 -3.84 12.05
C THR A 96 1.20 -2.50 12.60
N LEU A 97 0.47 -1.43 12.29
CA LEU A 97 0.90 -0.06 12.53
C LEU A 97 -0.28 0.83 12.95
N PRO A 98 -0.12 1.69 13.96
CA PRO A 98 -1.16 2.64 14.33
C PRO A 98 -1.25 3.78 13.32
N ILE A 99 -2.47 4.25 13.08
CA ILE A 99 -2.74 5.43 12.26
C ILE A 99 -2.33 6.68 13.03
N VAL A 100 -1.75 7.63 12.31
CA VAL A 100 -1.20 8.87 12.86
C VAL A 100 -1.94 10.03 12.20
N SER A 101 -2.30 11.04 13.00
CA SER A 101 -3.00 12.21 12.47
C SER A 101 -2.15 12.97 11.48
N THR A 102 -2.80 13.54 10.47
CA THR A 102 -2.15 14.35 9.43
C THR A 102 -1.39 15.53 10.01
N ALA A 103 -1.89 16.14 11.09
CA ALA A 103 -1.20 17.22 11.80
C ALA A 103 0.16 16.78 12.34
N ARG A 104 0.23 15.59 12.97
CA ARG A 104 1.49 15.03 13.48
C ARG A 104 2.43 14.66 12.33
N CYS A 105 1.92 14.09 11.25
CA CYS A 105 2.77 13.73 10.11
C CYS A 105 3.28 14.93 9.33
N ASN A 106 2.56 16.04 9.32
CA ASN A 106 3.00 17.29 8.72
C ASN A 106 3.87 18.16 9.64
N SER A 107 4.26 17.68 10.82
CA SER A 107 5.25 18.37 11.65
C SER A 107 6.59 18.51 10.91
N SER A 108 7.39 19.49 11.32
CA SER A 108 8.74 19.73 10.80
C SER A 108 9.69 18.54 11.05
N GLU A 109 9.43 17.75 12.08
CA GLU A 109 10.18 16.53 12.43
C GLU A 109 9.83 15.33 11.52
N SER A 110 8.90 15.48 10.60
CA SER A 110 8.38 14.38 9.77
C SER A 110 8.32 14.75 8.28
N PHE A 111 7.13 14.94 7.71
CA PHE A 111 6.97 15.25 6.29
C PHE A 111 6.91 16.75 5.99
N ASN A 112 7.01 17.60 7.01
CA ASN A 112 7.12 19.06 6.87
C ASN A 112 6.08 19.66 5.89
N GLY A 113 4.80 19.33 6.09
CA GLY A 113 3.69 19.80 5.24
C GLY A 113 3.43 19.01 3.95
N ASN A 114 4.22 17.99 3.61
CA ASN A 114 4.07 17.26 2.33
C ASN A 114 2.93 16.21 2.30
N ILE A 115 2.18 16.03 3.39
CA ILE A 115 1.03 15.11 3.46
C ILE A 115 -0.26 15.89 3.20
N THR A 116 -0.98 15.48 2.16
CA THR A 116 -2.29 16.06 1.79
C THR A 116 -3.45 15.29 2.44
N VAL A 117 -4.67 15.83 2.34
CA VAL A 117 -5.91 15.17 2.81
C VAL A 117 -6.21 13.84 2.10
N ASN A 118 -5.61 13.59 0.93
CA ASN A 118 -5.78 12.34 0.18
C ASN A 118 -4.76 11.26 0.58
N MET A 119 -4.05 11.45 1.68
CA MET A 119 -2.96 10.58 2.15
C MET A 119 -3.20 10.20 3.60
N ILE A 120 -2.83 8.96 3.94
CA ILE A 120 -2.93 8.45 5.31
C ILE A 120 -1.52 8.18 5.81
N CYS A 121 -1.32 8.43 7.10
CA CYS A 121 -0.05 8.24 7.77
C CYS A 121 -0.17 7.15 8.83
N ALA A 122 0.80 6.24 8.92
CA ALA A 122 0.79 5.17 9.92
C ALA A 122 2.19 4.79 10.38
N GLY A 123 2.32 4.53 11.69
CA GLY A 123 3.50 3.89 12.28
C GLY A 123 3.89 4.46 13.64
N TYR A 124 5.04 4.02 14.15
CA TYR A 124 5.44 4.23 15.54
C TYR A 124 6.45 5.38 15.67
N ARG A 125 6.28 6.21 16.71
CA ARG A 125 7.19 7.34 17.01
C ARG A 125 8.64 6.89 17.22
N THR A 126 8.85 5.74 17.86
CA THR A 126 10.18 5.18 18.19
C THR A 126 10.83 4.46 17.01
N GLY A 127 10.17 4.39 15.86
CA GLY A 127 10.61 3.61 14.71
C GLY A 127 10.54 2.09 14.92
N GLY A 128 11.14 1.34 13.98
CA GLY A 128 11.40 -0.11 14.10
C GLY A 128 10.49 -1.03 13.27
N LYS A 129 9.23 -0.66 13.04
CA LYS A 129 8.30 -1.38 12.15
C LYS A 129 7.74 -0.40 11.13
N ASP A 130 8.01 -0.64 9.85
CA ASP A 130 7.70 0.28 8.76
C ASP A 130 7.49 -0.48 7.43
N ALA A 131 6.72 0.08 6.50
CA ALA A 131 6.65 -0.41 5.13
C ALA A 131 7.74 0.30 4.34
N CYS A 132 8.88 -0.37 4.21
CA CYS A 132 10.03 0.19 3.52
C CYS A 132 9.66 0.63 2.10
N LYS A 133 9.87 1.92 1.81
CA LYS A 133 9.97 2.45 0.45
C LYS A 133 11.36 3.09 0.31
N VAL A 134 12.10 2.64 -0.70
CA VAL A 134 13.44 3.13 -1.04
C VAL A 134 13.35 4.59 -1.50
N GLN A 135 14.01 5.51 -0.78
CA GLN A 135 14.78 6.63 -1.32
C GLN A 135 15.60 7.28 -0.21
N GLY A 136 16.89 7.50 -0.48
CA GLY A 136 17.90 7.81 0.53
C GLY A 136 17.89 9.27 0.96
N THR A 137 17.33 9.53 2.13
CA THR A 137 17.62 10.73 2.92
C THR A 137 17.82 10.30 4.37
N ASN A 138 18.98 10.63 4.94
CA ASN A 138 19.41 10.35 6.32
C ASN A 138 18.64 11.18 7.37
N ALA A 139 17.31 11.16 7.32
CA ALA A 139 16.48 11.71 8.39
C ALA A 139 15.97 10.54 9.23
N ILE A 140 16.23 10.60 10.54
CA ILE A 140 15.52 9.78 11.53
C ILE A 140 14.10 10.35 11.58
N ILE A 141 13.31 10.03 10.56
CA ILE A 141 11.89 10.35 10.50
C ILE A 141 11.22 9.31 11.41
N PRO A 142 10.36 9.70 12.37
CA PRO A 142 9.46 8.74 13.01
C PRO A 142 8.82 7.87 11.92
N SER A 143 8.90 6.54 12.06
CA SER A 143 8.54 5.57 11.01
C SER A 143 7.08 5.74 10.60
N PHE A 144 6.83 6.64 9.67
CA PHE A 144 5.53 7.00 9.20
C PHE A 144 5.43 6.61 7.72
N ILE A 145 4.57 5.64 7.42
CA ILE A 145 4.27 5.27 6.05
C ILE A 145 3.21 6.23 5.55
N LYS A 146 3.48 6.82 4.39
CA LYS A 146 2.42 7.32 3.50
C LYS A 146 1.67 6.11 2.95
N LEU A 147 0.65 5.67 3.68
CA LEU A 147 -0.32 4.73 3.16
C LEU A 147 -1.05 5.48 2.06
N LYS A 148 -0.68 5.16 0.81
CA LYS A 148 -1.61 5.29 -0.31
C LYS A 148 -2.90 4.67 0.18
N GLN A 149 -4.05 5.33 0.01
CA GLN A 149 -5.33 4.65 0.20
C GLN A 149 -5.21 3.31 -0.50
N LEU A 150 -5.10 2.25 0.31
CA LEU A 150 -4.59 0.97 -0.15
C LEU A 150 -5.75 0.22 -0.81
N PHE A 151 -6.37 0.86 -1.80
CA PHE A 151 -7.16 0.19 -2.80
C PHE A 151 -6.20 -0.31 -3.88
N ARG A 152 -5.23 -1.14 -3.46
CA ARG A 152 -4.77 -2.24 -4.32
C ARG A 152 -5.86 -3.31 -4.33
N THR A 153 -7.10 -2.90 -4.56
CA THR A 153 -8.16 -3.81 -4.92
C THR A 153 -8.01 -3.98 -6.42
N VAL A 154 -7.72 -5.20 -6.84
CA VAL A 154 -8.32 -5.70 -8.07
C VAL A 154 -9.83 -5.62 -7.84
N SER A 155 -10.39 -4.41 -7.99
CA SER A 155 -11.83 -4.21 -7.98
C SER A 155 -12.27 -4.70 -9.35
N ALA A 156 -12.60 -5.99 -9.41
CA ALA A 156 -13.48 -6.49 -10.45
C ALA A 156 -14.83 -5.82 -10.17
N PHE A 157 -15.02 -4.61 -10.69
CA PHE A 157 -16.36 -4.05 -10.87
C PHE A 157 -17.10 -5.05 -11.77
N ARG A 158 -18.11 -5.70 -11.19
CA ARG A 158 -19.10 -6.45 -11.96
C ARG A 158 -20.06 -5.46 -12.59
#